data_AF-A0A495ZDV3-F1
#
_entry.id   AF-A0A495ZDV3-F1
#
_cell.length_a   1.000
_cell.length_b   1.000
_cell.length_c   1.000
_cell.angle_alpha   90.00
_cell.angle_beta   90.00
_cell.angle_gamma   90.00
#
_symmetry.space_group_name_H-M   'P 1'
#
loop_
_entity.id
_entity.type
_entity.pdbx_description
1 polymer ?
#
loop_
_entity_poly.entity_id
_entity_poly.type
_entity_poly.pdbx_seq_one_letter_code
_entity_poly.pdbx_strand_id
1 'polypeptide(L)'
;MTFIFGSYTSSFSEENERITAEVDGRPKKYDVIETKRYEIVEVEDSPITPDALKSIAEQAVADAEKDAVAHLNRTLWFSTGCFFPLIGPIFSQRYQPFMPTARVLGKSPQYIAFYYDAYKVKTKKLQFNWALSGCLIGAPIEAYLFTLLYRATRD
;
A
#
# COMPACT_ATOMS: atom_id res chain seq x y z
N MET A 1 -25.06 16.71 -15.63
CA MET A 1 -24.16 16.22 -14.55
C MET A 1 -23.00 15.47 -15.20
N THR A 2 -21.88 16.13 -15.44
CA THR A 2 -20.72 15.57 -16.15
C THR A 2 -19.88 14.80 -15.13
N PHE A 3 -19.74 13.49 -15.33
CA PHE A 3 -18.94 12.61 -14.48
C PHE A 3 -17.44 12.91 -14.68
N ILE A 4 -16.80 13.47 -13.65
CA ILE A 4 -15.35 13.71 -13.62
C ILE A 4 -14.67 12.41 -13.16
N PHE A 5 -14.39 11.49 -14.09
CA PHE A 5 -13.55 10.30 -13.84
C PHE A 5 -12.27 10.29 -14.69
N GLY A 6 -11.93 11.40 -15.36
CA GLY A 6 -10.92 11.41 -16.43
C GLY A 6 -9.48 11.78 -16.05
N SER A 7 -9.16 12.14 -14.80
CA SER A 7 -7.87 12.83 -14.54
C SER A 7 -7.04 12.33 -13.35
N TYR A 8 -7.50 11.38 -12.54
CA TYR A 8 -6.72 10.88 -11.39
C TYR A 8 -5.96 9.58 -11.66
N THR A 9 -6.28 8.85 -12.75
CA THR A 9 -5.55 7.64 -13.13
C THR A 9 -4.21 7.94 -13.80
N SER A 10 -4.09 9.08 -14.50
CA SER A 10 -2.84 9.49 -15.15
C SER A 10 -1.78 9.92 -14.13
N SER A 11 -2.16 10.66 -13.07
CA SER A 11 -1.18 11.15 -12.08
C SER A 11 -0.54 10.02 -11.29
N PHE A 12 -1.28 8.94 -10.99
CA PHE A 12 -0.74 7.78 -10.26
C PHE A 12 0.14 6.89 -11.15
N SER A 13 -0.12 6.86 -12.46
CA SER A 13 0.75 6.18 -13.43
C SER A 13 2.07 6.96 -13.61
N GLU A 14 1.98 8.28 -13.80
CA GLU A 14 3.15 9.17 -13.86
C GLU A 14 3.95 9.19 -12.55
N GLU A 15 3.30 9.10 -11.39
CA GLU A 15 3.99 9.08 -10.11
C GLU A 15 4.69 7.74 -9.86
N ASN A 16 4.10 6.60 -10.26
CA ASN A 16 4.81 5.32 -10.20
C ASN A 16 5.96 5.23 -11.21
N GLU A 17 5.79 5.78 -12.43
CA GLU A 17 6.87 5.86 -13.42
C GLU A 17 8.00 6.81 -12.97
N ARG A 18 7.66 7.96 -12.35
CA ARG A 18 8.66 8.84 -11.71
C ARG A 18 9.38 8.13 -10.57
N ILE A 19 8.67 7.40 -9.72
CA ILE A 19 9.31 6.66 -8.62
C ILE A 19 10.27 5.60 -9.17
N THR A 20 9.94 4.92 -10.28
CA THR A 20 10.87 3.97 -10.93
C THR A 20 12.03 4.65 -11.64
N ALA A 21 11.85 5.86 -12.20
CA ALA A 21 12.92 6.63 -12.85
C ALA A 21 13.85 7.35 -11.84
N GLU A 22 13.33 7.74 -10.68
CA GLU A 22 14.10 8.41 -9.62
C GLU A 22 14.94 7.42 -8.79
N VAL A 23 14.59 6.13 -8.82
CA VAL A 23 15.44 5.04 -8.29
C VAL A 23 16.78 4.93 -9.04
N ASP A 24 16.87 5.43 -10.28
CA ASP A 24 18.06 5.30 -11.13
C ASP A 24 19.08 6.46 -10.95
N GLY A 25 18.79 7.46 -10.09
CA GLY A 25 19.68 8.62 -10.00
C GLY A 25 19.43 9.63 -8.88
N ARG A 26 19.43 9.22 -7.59
CA ARG A 26 20.06 9.95 -6.46
C ARG A 26 19.67 9.32 -5.10
N PRO A 27 20.53 9.46 -4.06
CA PRO A 27 20.30 8.82 -2.76
C PRO A 27 19.10 9.44 -2.05
N LYS A 28 18.12 8.61 -1.68
CA LYS A 28 17.07 9.02 -0.75
C LYS A 28 17.71 9.27 0.61
N LYS A 29 17.67 10.52 1.04
CA LYS A 29 17.86 10.94 2.43
C LYS A 29 16.70 10.32 3.22
N TYR A 30 16.90 9.11 3.72
CA TYR A 30 15.96 8.49 4.64
C TYR A 30 15.88 9.38 5.87
N ASP A 31 14.73 9.99 6.10
CA ASP A 31 14.50 10.70 7.35
C ASP A 31 14.68 9.70 8.48
N VAL A 32 15.70 10.01 9.27
CA VAL A 32 16.09 9.41 10.52
C VAL A 32 14.86 9.31 11.41
N ILE A 33 14.13 8.20 11.34
CA ILE A 33 13.30 7.77 12.45
C ILE A 33 14.32 7.38 13.51
N GLU A 34 14.60 8.32 14.40
CA GLU A 34 15.55 8.28 15.50
C GLU A 34 15.86 6.84 15.96
N THR A 35 16.88 6.27 15.32
CA THR A 35 17.44 4.96 15.62
C THR A 35 18.34 5.12 16.82
N LYS A 36 17.77 5.48 17.97
CA LYS A 36 18.49 5.34 19.23
C LYS A 36 18.61 3.84 19.49
N ARG A 37 19.81 3.33 19.20
CA ARG A 37 20.38 2.03 19.59
C ARG A 37 20.19 0.88 18.59
N TYR A 38 20.76 1.04 17.40
CA TYR A 38 21.46 -0.07 16.75
C TYR A 38 22.75 0.50 16.18
N GLU A 39 23.76 0.46 17.03
CA GLU A 39 25.15 0.57 16.64
C GLU A 39 25.41 -0.54 15.63
N ILE A 40 25.62 -0.10 14.39
CA ILE A 40 25.99 -0.95 13.27
C ILE A 40 27.43 -1.35 13.57
N VAL A 41 27.64 -2.51 14.20
CA VAL A 41 28.95 -3.14 14.18
C VAL A 41 29.06 -3.79 12.80
N GLU A 42 29.40 -2.94 11.83
CA GLU A 42 29.78 -3.31 10.48
C GLU A 42 31.16 -3.98 10.58
N VAL A 43 31.17 -5.30 10.82
CA VAL A 43 32.36 -6.12 10.60
C VAL A 43 32.48 -6.34 9.09
N GLU A 44 33.44 -5.63 8.51
CA GLU A 44 34.27 -6.05 7.39
C GLU A 44 33.60 -6.16 6.00
N ASP A 45 33.74 -5.07 5.24
CA ASP A 45 34.02 -5.00 3.80
C ASP A 45 33.98 -6.36 3.05
N SER A 46 32.79 -6.72 2.58
CA SER A 46 32.67 -7.60 1.41
C SER A 46 31.95 -6.80 0.33
N PRO A 47 32.54 -6.64 -0.87
CA PRO A 47 31.89 -5.90 -1.94
C PRO A 47 30.69 -6.70 -2.40
N ILE A 48 29.50 -6.34 -1.89
CA ILE A 48 28.24 -6.80 -2.45
C ILE A 48 28.26 -6.30 -3.89
N THR A 49 28.49 -7.20 -4.84
CA THR A 49 28.47 -6.85 -6.24
C THR A 49 27.09 -6.25 -6.55
N PRO A 50 26.99 -5.23 -7.41
CA PRO A 50 25.72 -4.60 -7.75
C PRO A 50 24.68 -5.63 -8.24
N ASP A 51 25.16 -6.72 -8.85
CA ASP A 51 24.35 -7.85 -9.31
C ASP A 51 23.72 -8.64 -8.15
N ALA A 52 24.48 -8.85 -7.07
CA ALA A 52 23.98 -9.52 -5.86
C ALA A 52 22.90 -8.67 -5.17
N LEU A 53 23.09 -7.34 -5.09
CA LEU A 53 22.09 -6.43 -4.51
C LEU A 53 20.78 -6.44 -5.30
N LYS A 54 20.88 -6.41 -6.63
CA LYS A 54 19.70 -6.48 -7.50
C LYS A 54 18.92 -7.78 -7.32
N SER A 55 19.61 -8.92 -7.23
CA SER A 55 18.95 -10.20 -6.99
C SER A 55 18.25 -10.27 -5.63
N ILE A 56 18.84 -9.67 -4.59
CA ILE A 56 18.24 -9.55 -3.26
C ILE A 56 16.99 -8.67 -3.31
N ALA A 57 17.06 -7.54 -4.04
CA ALA A 57 15.92 -6.63 -4.19
C ALA A 57 14.76 -7.30 -4.94
N GLU A 58 15.04 -8.00 -6.05
CA GLU A 58 14.02 -8.72 -6.83
C GLU A 58 13.32 -9.79 -5.99
N GLN A 59 14.09 -10.57 -5.22
CA GLN A 59 13.52 -11.57 -4.32
C GLN A 59 12.67 -10.93 -3.21
N ALA A 60 13.17 -9.86 -2.58
CA ALA A 60 12.45 -9.14 -1.53
C ALA A 60 11.11 -8.58 -2.03
N VAL A 61 11.09 -8.01 -3.23
CA VAL A 61 9.86 -7.50 -3.86
C VAL A 61 8.88 -8.63 -4.15
N ALA A 62 9.34 -9.72 -4.76
CA ALA A 62 8.49 -10.85 -5.11
C ALA A 62 7.84 -11.50 -3.88
N ASP A 63 8.60 -11.63 -2.78
CA ASP A 63 8.08 -12.16 -1.52
C ASP A 63 7.07 -11.18 -0.90
N ALA A 64 7.41 -9.88 -0.84
CA ALA A 64 6.53 -8.84 -0.32
C ALA A 64 5.17 -8.78 -1.04
N GLU A 65 5.17 -8.93 -2.36
CA GLU A 65 3.93 -8.95 -3.15
C GLU A 65 3.03 -10.15 -2.81
N LYS A 66 3.62 -11.34 -2.68
CA LYS A 66 2.88 -12.55 -2.29
C LYS A 66 2.26 -12.39 -0.90
N ASP A 67 3.01 -11.85 0.04
CA ASP A 67 2.53 -11.66 1.41
C ASP A 67 1.49 -10.56 1.55
N ALA A 68 1.64 -9.48 0.78
CA ALA A 68 0.65 -8.42 0.73
C ALA A 68 -0.71 -9.00 0.29
N VAL A 69 -0.72 -9.90 -0.70
CA VAL A 69 -1.95 -10.54 -1.19
C VAL A 69 -2.50 -11.60 -0.23
N ALA A 70 -1.61 -12.32 0.46
CA ALA A 70 -1.97 -13.42 1.37
C ALA A 70 -2.53 -12.91 2.72
N HIS A 71 -1.94 -11.85 3.28
CA HIS A 71 -2.30 -11.33 4.60
C HIS A 71 -3.33 -10.21 4.57
N LEU A 72 -3.70 -9.71 3.39
CA LEU A 72 -4.74 -8.71 3.27
C LEU A 72 -6.13 -9.31 3.52
N ASN A 73 -6.81 -8.81 4.55
CA ASN A 73 -8.23 -9.10 4.76
C ASN A 73 -9.10 -8.33 3.75
N ARG A 74 -9.31 -8.92 2.56
CA ARG A 74 -10.10 -8.34 1.46
C ARG A 74 -11.52 -7.98 1.89
N THR A 75 -12.16 -8.87 2.64
CA THR A 75 -13.53 -8.70 3.13
C THR A 75 -13.66 -7.48 4.02
N LEU A 76 -12.68 -7.24 4.90
CA LEU A 76 -12.65 -6.07 5.77
C LEU A 76 -12.54 -4.76 4.98
N TRP A 77 -11.66 -4.70 3.98
CA TRP A 77 -11.50 -3.48 3.19
C TRP A 77 -12.71 -3.25 2.28
N PHE A 78 -13.28 -4.31 1.73
CA PHE A 78 -14.53 -4.26 0.99
C PHE A 78 -15.69 -3.74 1.85
N SER A 79 -15.90 -4.30 3.06
CA SER A 79 -16.98 -3.87 3.94
C SER A 79 -16.80 -2.43 4.40
N THR A 80 -15.56 -2.01 4.68
CA THR A 80 -15.24 -0.62 5.02
C THR A 80 -15.65 0.33 3.89
N GLY A 81 -15.42 -0.06 2.64
CA GLY A 81 -15.88 0.69 1.47
C GLY A 81 -17.41 0.69 1.33
N CYS A 82 -18.06 -0.42 1.64
CA CYS A 82 -19.51 -0.59 1.46
C CYS A 82 -20.34 0.25 2.45
N PHE A 83 -19.99 0.22 3.74
CA PHE A 83 -20.72 0.94 4.81
C PHE A 83 -20.25 2.38 5.03
N PHE A 84 -19.06 2.71 4.55
CA PHE A 84 -18.50 4.06 4.68
C PHE A 84 -17.96 4.53 3.32
N PRO A 85 -18.81 4.69 2.29
CA PRO A 85 -18.37 4.91 0.91
C PRO A 85 -17.47 6.14 0.72
N LEU A 86 -17.66 7.22 1.48
CA LEU A 86 -16.82 8.42 1.40
C LEU A 86 -15.51 8.30 2.20
N ILE A 87 -15.57 7.65 3.37
CA ILE A 87 -14.45 7.62 4.33
C ILE A 87 -13.53 6.43 4.08
N GLY A 88 -14.08 5.29 3.67
CA GLY A 88 -13.35 4.02 3.53
C GLY A 88 -12.14 4.10 2.60
N PRO A 89 -12.28 4.59 1.35
CA PRO A 89 -11.14 4.73 0.44
C PRO A 89 -10.07 5.69 0.97
N ILE A 90 -10.45 6.79 1.61
CA ILE A 90 -9.49 7.75 2.21
C ILE A 90 -8.74 7.11 3.38
N PHE A 91 -9.48 6.41 4.25
CA PHE A 91 -8.91 5.73 5.40
C PHE A 91 -7.89 4.67 4.99
N SER A 92 -8.17 3.91 3.94
CA SER A 92 -7.27 2.87 3.42
C SER A 92 -5.88 3.41 3.03
N GLN A 93 -5.78 4.65 2.56
CA GLN A 93 -4.51 5.26 2.15
C GLN A 93 -3.67 5.75 3.34
N ARG A 94 -4.33 6.15 4.42
CA ARG A 94 -3.67 6.64 5.65
C ARG A 94 -3.29 5.51 6.60
N TYR A 95 -3.98 4.38 6.53
CA TYR A 95 -3.67 3.20 7.32
C TYR A 95 -2.27 2.66 6.98
N GLN A 96 -1.48 2.37 8.02
CA GLN A 96 -0.17 1.75 7.87
C GLN A 96 -0.33 0.22 7.93
N PRO A 97 0.09 -0.52 6.89
CA PRO A 97 -0.05 -1.97 6.88
C PRO A 97 0.92 -2.60 7.89
N PHE A 98 0.44 -3.59 8.65
CA PHE A 98 1.25 -4.34 9.60
C PHE A 98 2.06 -5.41 8.85
N MET A 99 3.38 -5.43 9.05
CA MET A 99 4.28 -6.37 8.40
C MET A 99 4.33 -7.71 9.15
N PRO A 100 4.35 -8.87 8.45
CA PRO A 100 4.58 -10.16 9.10
C PRO A 100 6.04 -10.26 9.61
N THR A 101 6.22 -10.04 10.92
CA THR A 101 7.55 -10.06 11.56
C THR A 101 8.29 -11.38 11.33
N ALA A 102 7.58 -12.51 11.33
CA ALA A 102 8.17 -13.84 11.13
C ALA A 102 8.95 -13.98 9.82
N ARG A 103 8.64 -13.19 8.79
CA ARG A 103 9.32 -13.27 7.48
C ARG A 103 10.62 -12.49 7.40
N VAL A 104 10.77 -11.46 8.24
CA VAL A 104 11.95 -10.59 8.22
C VAL A 104 12.99 -10.95 9.28
N LEU A 105 12.65 -11.83 10.24
CA LEU A 105 13.59 -12.30 11.25
C LEU A 105 14.73 -13.10 10.62
N GLY A 106 15.98 -12.72 10.92
CA GLY A 106 17.19 -13.38 10.41
C GLY A 106 17.58 -13.05 8.97
N LYS A 107 16.89 -12.11 8.31
CA LYS A 107 17.26 -11.61 6.98
C LYS A 107 18.25 -10.45 7.07
N SER A 108 18.99 -10.21 5.97
CA SER A 108 19.91 -9.09 5.87
C SER A 108 19.17 -7.75 5.92
N PRO A 109 19.78 -6.67 6.46
CA PRO A 109 19.13 -5.37 6.55
C PRO A 109 18.74 -4.80 5.17
N GLN A 110 19.50 -5.11 4.12
CA GLN A 110 19.19 -4.71 2.74
C GLN A 110 17.91 -5.36 2.24
N TYR A 111 17.72 -6.67 2.49
CA TYR A 111 16.49 -7.38 2.13
C TYR A 111 15.28 -6.77 2.85
N ILE A 112 15.41 -6.45 4.14
CA ILE A 112 14.32 -5.90 4.95
C ILE A 112 13.88 -4.54 4.42
N ALA A 113 14.82 -3.68 4.00
CA ALA A 113 14.51 -2.37 3.45
C ALA A 113 13.69 -2.47 2.14
N PHE A 114 14.17 -3.26 1.17
CA PHE A 114 13.45 -3.46 -0.10
C PHE A 114 12.09 -4.14 0.09
N TYR A 115 12.03 -5.13 0.98
CA TYR A 115 10.81 -5.85 1.30
C TYR A 115 9.74 -4.91 1.89
N TYR A 116 10.12 -4.09 2.88
CA TYR A 116 9.18 -3.20 3.58
C TYR A 116 8.57 -2.16 2.64
N ASP A 117 9.38 -1.53 1.80
CA ASP A 117 8.92 -0.53 0.85
C ASP A 117 7.95 -1.13 -0.18
N ALA A 118 8.29 -2.28 -0.76
CA ALA A 118 7.44 -3.00 -1.70
C ALA A 118 6.12 -3.45 -1.04
N TYR A 119 6.19 -4.01 0.17
CA TYR A 119 5.03 -4.47 0.92
C TYR A 119 4.03 -3.35 1.19
N LYS A 120 4.53 -2.18 1.63
CA LYS A 120 3.71 -1.02 1.95
C LYS A 120 2.96 -0.49 0.74
N VAL A 121 3.65 -0.33 -0.39
CA VAL A 121 3.06 0.17 -1.63
C VAL A 121 1.96 -0.77 -2.13
N LYS A 122 2.26 -2.06 -2.19
CA LYS A 122 1.33 -3.07 -2.71
C LYS A 122 0.11 -3.23 -1.81
N THR A 123 0.32 -3.30 -0.49
CA THR A 123 -0.77 -3.45 0.46
C THR A 123 -1.71 -2.25 0.41
N LYS A 124 -1.19 -1.00 0.38
CA LYS A 124 -2.05 0.19 0.25
C LYS A 124 -2.87 0.20 -1.03
N LYS A 125 -2.25 -0.15 -2.16
CA LYS A 125 -2.97 -0.26 -3.45
C LYS A 125 -4.11 -1.29 -3.37
N LEU A 126 -3.83 -2.44 -2.78
CA LEU A 126 -4.85 -3.47 -2.56
C LEU A 126 -5.96 -2.99 -1.63
N GLN A 127 -5.63 -2.40 -0.47
CA GLN A 127 -6.60 -1.85 0.49
C GLN A 127 -7.54 -0.84 -0.18
N PHE A 128 -6.97 0.09 -0.94
CA PHE A 128 -7.72 1.09 -1.68
C PHE A 128 -8.61 0.48 -2.77
N ASN A 129 -8.10 -0.47 -3.55
CA ASN A 129 -8.90 -1.09 -4.61
C ASN A 129 -10.12 -1.83 -4.04
N TRP A 130 -9.95 -2.60 -2.96
CA TRP A 130 -11.06 -3.31 -2.32
C TRP A 130 -12.04 -2.35 -1.64
N ALA A 131 -11.55 -1.30 -0.97
CA ALA A 131 -12.40 -0.25 -0.40
C ALA A 131 -13.16 0.53 -1.48
N LEU A 132 -12.53 0.81 -2.62
CA LEU A 132 -13.17 1.46 -3.75
C LEU A 132 -14.25 0.57 -4.37
N SER A 133 -13.98 -0.73 -4.55
CA SER A 133 -14.99 -1.69 -5.00
C SER A 133 -16.19 -1.75 -4.05
N GLY A 134 -15.96 -1.72 -2.73
CA GLY A 134 -17.02 -1.62 -1.73
C GLY A 134 -17.84 -0.34 -1.88
N CYS A 135 -17.18 0.81 -2.06
CA CYS A 135 -17.84 2.11 -2.23
C CYS A 135 -18.74 2.16 -3.47
N LEU A 136 -18.25 1.67 -4.62
CA LEU A 136 -19.01 1.67 -5.87
C LEU A 136 -20.28 0.81 -5.79
N ILE A 137 -20.29 -0.23 -4.96
CA ILE A 137 -21.44 -1.12 -4.76
C ILE A 137 -22.35 -0.63 -3.62
N GLY A 138 -21.76 -0.19 -2.50
CA GLY A 138 -22.48 0.24 -1.30
C GLY A 138 -23.23 1.56 -1.48
N ALA A 139 -22.61 2.55 -2.14
CA ALA A 139 -23.21 3.88 -2.34
C ALA A 139 -24.61 3.85 -3.01
N PRO A 140 -24.84 3.11 -4.12
CA PRO A 140 -26.18 3.06 -4.71
C PRO A 140 -27.19 2.32 -3.82
N ILE A 141 -26.75 1.28 -3.08
CA ILE A 141 -27.62 0.54 -2.17
C ILE A 141 -28.05 1.43 -0.99
N GLU A 142 -27.11 2.12 -0.36
CA GLU A 142 -27.39 3.07 0.73
C GLU A 142 -28.30 4.20 0.25
N ALA A 143 -28.05 4.79 -0.92
CA ALA A 143 -28.89 5.82 -1.48
C ALA A 143 -30.33 5.31 -1.69
N TYR A 144 -30.49 4.11 -2.26
CA TYR A 144 -31.80 3.51 -2.47
C TYR A 144 -32.54 3.27 -1.14
N LEU A 145 -31.89 2.67 -0.14
CA LEU A 145 -32.49 2.46 1.18
C LEU A 145 -32.87 3.78 1.86
N PHE A 146 -32.02 4.80 1.77
CA PHE A 146 -32.33 6.14 2.27
C PHE A 146 -33.57 6.73 1.59
N THR A 147 -33.72 6.56 0.26
CA THR A 147 -34.91 7.05 -0.44
C THR A 147 -36.18 6.32 -0.01
N LEU A 148 -36.13 5.01 0.22
CA LEU A 148 -37.27 4.24 0.71
C LEU A 148 -37.68 4.68 2.13
N LEU A 149 -36.71 4.83 3.03
CA LEU A 149 -36.96 5.31 4.39
C LEU A 149 -37.51 6.73 4.39
N TYR A 150 -36.91 7.62 3.60
CA TYR A 150 -37.37 9.00 3.48
C TYR A 150 -38.82 9.09 3.00
N ARG A 151 -39.21 8.27 2.02
CA ARG A 151 -40.60 8.17 1.56
C ARG A 151 -41.52 7.64 2.65
N ALA A 152 -41.13 6.56 3.31
CA ALA A 152 -41.93 5.95 4.38
C ALA A 152 -42.15 6.88 5.60
N THR A 153 -41.27 7.85 5.83
CA THR A 153 -41.45 8.86 6.90
C THR A 153 -42.33 10.05 6.49
N ARG A 154 -42.65 10.20 5.20
CA ARG A 154 -43.46 11.30 4.66
C ARG A 154 -44.90 10.92 4.34
N ASP A 155 -45.14 9.64 4.09
CA ASP A 155 -46.48 9.04 3.99
C ASP A 155 -47.07 8.80 5.39
#